data_AF-A0A367YEJ7-F1
#
_entry.id   AF-A0A367YEJ7-F1
#
_cell.length_a   1.000
_cell.length_b   1.000
_cell.length_c   1.000
_cell.angle_alpha   90.00
_cell.angle_beta   90.00
_cell.angle_gamma   90.00
#
_symmetry.space_group_name_H-M   'P 1'
#
loop_
_entity.id
_entity.type
_entity.pdbx_description
1 polymer ?
#
loop_
_entity_poly.entity_id
_entity_poly.type
_entity_poly.pdbx_seq_one_letter_code
_entity_poly.pdbx_strand_id
1 'polypeptide(L)'
;MATTDIFFYKFLVTKQVFFKSRHTYALVNLKPLVPGHVLVVPLRTSILRFADLTPEESIDYMNTLQLVHRFIKHIYHADALNIAIQDGPELGQSVPHLHTHIIPRCKTDGYGDSIYTKLEVEDLESQYEEFFARKKAYQEKYEDLVDKELAKSDSDRVPRNEETMEKEANWLAQELEKFRAAGDGL
;
A
#
# COMPACT_ATOMS: atom_id res chain seq x y z
N MET A 1 -16.35 -22.68 -8.69
CA MET A 1 -14.99 -22.75 -9.30
C MET A 1 -14.00 -22.74 -8.14
N ALA A 2 -13.02 -23.64 -8.11
CA ALA A 2 -12.03 -23.65 -7.03
C ALA A 2 -11.31 -22.30 -7.00
N THR A 3 -11.36 -21.60 -5.88
CA THR A 3 -10.61 -20.37 -5.66
C THR A 3 -9.13 -20.72 -5.67
N THR A 4 -8.41 -20.28 -6.70
CA THR A 4 -6.95 -20.40 -6.76
C THR A 4 -6.34 -19.63 -5.60
N ASP A 5 -5.39 -20.25 -4.89
CA ASP A 5 -4.68 -19.60 -3.79
C ASP A 5 -3.97 -18.33 -4.26
N ILE A 6 -4.11 -17.26 -3.48
CA ILE A 6 -3.46 -15.96 -3.72
C ILE A 6 -2.47 -15.72 -2.60
N PHE A 7 -1.24 -15.38 -2.97
CA PHE A 7 -0.14 -15.16 -2.04
C PHE A 7 0.31 -13.71 -2.05
N PHE A 8 0.42 -13.11 -0.87
CA PHE A 8 1.18 -11.88 -0.66
C PHE A 8 2.59 -12.28 -0.25
N TYR A 9 3.52 -12.30 -1.21
CA TYR A 9 4.86 -12.87 -1.04
C TYR A 9 4.78 -14.37 -0.69
N LYS A 10 4.87 -14.72 0.59
CA LYS A 10 4.77 -16.09 1.12
C LYS A 10 3.50 -16.32 1.95
N PHE A 11 2.71 -15.27 2.19
CA PHE A 11 1.53 -15.33 3.03
C PHE A 11 0.30 -15.67 2.19
N LEU A 12 -0.44 -16.72 2.55
CA LEU A 12 -1.72 -17.04 1.93
C LEU A 12 -2.75 -15.99 2.33
N VAL A 13 -3.29 -15.25 1.37
CA VAL A 13 -4.20 -14.11 1.61
C VAL A 13 -5.55 -14.23 0.89
N THR A 14 -5.88 -15.40 0.36
CA THR A 14 -7.06 -15.62 -0.51
C THR A 14 -8.37 -15.07 0.10
N LYS A 15 -8.55 -15.20 1.42
CA LYS A 15 -9.76 -14.74 2.12
C LYS A 15 -9.81 -13.23 2.37
N GLN A 16 -8.68 -12.55 2.28
CA GLN A 16 -8.58 -11.11 2.50
C GLN A 16 -8.76 -10.32 1.20
N VAL A 17 -8.81 -11.02 0.06
CA VAL A 17 -8.91 -10.45 -1.29
C VAL A 17 -10.36 -10.14 -1.61
N PHE A 18 -10.65 -8.89 -2.00
CA PHE A 18 -11.99 -8.46 -2.42
C PHE A 18 -12.10 -8.19 -3.92
N PHE A 19 -10.96 -8.10 -4.62
CA PHE A 19 -10.92 -7.91 -6.07
C PHE A 19 -9.70 -8.59 -6.68
N LYS A 20 -9.87 -9.14 -7.89
CA LYS A 20 -8.79 -9.73 -8.69
C LYS A 20 -9.00 -9.42 -10.16
N SER A 21 -7.97 -8.89 -10.81
CA SER A 21 -7.87 -8.71 -12.25
C SER A 21 -6.93 -9.78 -12.84
N ARG A 22 -6.41 -9.54 -14.05
CA ARG A 22 -5.54 -10.50 -14.74
C ARG A 22 -4.17 -10.62 -14.08
N HIS A 23 -3.59 -9.51 -13.64
CA HIS A 23 -2.24 -9.44 -13.08
C HIS A 23 -2.18 -8.85 -11.68
N THR A 24 -3.30 -8.39 -11.12
CA THR A 24 -3.35 -7.63 -9.88
C THR A 24 -4.50 -8.14 -8.99
N TYR A 25 -4.38 -7.91 -7.69
CA TYR A 25 -5.47 -8.10 -6.75
C TYR A 25 -5.47 -6.98 -5.71
N ALA A 26 -6.62 -6.82 -5.04
CA ALA A 26 -6.77 -5.90 -3.93
C ALA A 26 -7.26 -6.65 -2.69
N LEU A 27 -6.69 -6.31 -1.54
CA LEU A 27 -6.95 -6.96 -0.25
C LEU A 27 -7.08 -5.96 0.89
N VAL A 28 -7.81 -6.36 1.94
CA VAL A 28 -7.92 -5.57 3.17
C VAL A 28 -6.63 -5.64 3.98
N ASN A 29 -6.22 -4.53 4.61
CA ASN A 29 -4.94 -4.46 5.33
C ASN A 29 -5.03 -5.16 6.70
N LEU A 30 -4.05 -5.98 7.08
CA LEU A 30 -3.99 -6.60 8.41
C LEU A 30 -3.95 -5.57 9.56
N LYS A 31 -3.25 -4.46 9.35
CA LYS A 31 -3.03 -3.37 10.32
C LYS A 31 -3.42 -2.04 9.68
N PRO A 32 -4.73 -1.77 9.51
CA PRO A 32 -5.19 -0.55 8.86
C PRO A 32 -4.85 0.67 9.73
N LEU A 33 -4.47 1.79 9.08
CA LEU A 33 -4.30 3.08 9.76
C LEU A 33 -5.65 3.74 10.07
N VAL A 34 -6.62 3.53 9.19
CA VAL A 34 -8.00 4.03 9.27
C VAL A 34 -8.94 3.00 8.61
N PRO A 35 -10.25 3.02 8.90
CA PRO A 35 -11.23 2.20 8.16
C PRO A 35 -11.12 2.42 6.66
N GLY A 36 -11.16 1.33 5.88
CA GLY A 36 -11.03 1.40 4.41
C GLY A 36 -9.58 1.48 3.89
N HIS A 37 -8.58 1.38 4.77
CA HIS A 37 -7.20 1.19 4.34
C HIS A 37 -7.03 -0.20 3.70
N VAL A 38 -6.85 -0.21 2.38
CA VAL A 38 -6.64 -1.42 1.57
C VAL A 38 -5.31 -1.38 0.83
N LEU A 39 -4.91 -2.52 0.27
CA LEU A 39 -3.69 -2.69 -0.50
C LEU A 39 -4.02 -3.16 -1.92
N VAL A 40 -3.22 -2.72 -2.91
CA VAL A 40 -3.24 -3.22 -4.29
C VAL A 40 -1.88 -3.82 -4.63
N VAL A 41 -1.87 -5.06 -5.10
CA VAL A 41 -0.69 -5.94 -5.16
C VAL A 41 -0.70 -6.73 -6.48
N PRO A 42 0.43 -6.86 -7.20
CA PRO A 42 0.47 -7.72 -8.37
C PRO A 42 0.39 -9.20 -7.96
N LEU A 43 -0.12 -10.06 -8.84
CA LEU A 43 -0.28 -11.50 -8.58
C LEU A 43 1.06 -12.24 -8.56
N ARG A 44 2.05 -11.76 -9.32
CA ARG A 44 3.37 -12.38 -9.41
C ARG A 44 4.23 -11.96 -8.21
N THR A 45 4.45 -12.89 -7.30
CA THR A 45 5.14 -12.67 -6.01
C THR A 45 6.63 -12.34 -6.10
N SER A 46 7.24 -12.41 -7.30
CA SER A 46 8.64 -12.02 -7.53
C SER A 46 8.83 -10.53 -7.82
N ILE A 47 7.76 -9.75 -7.88
CA ILE A 47 7.82 -8.29 -8.07
C ILE A 47 8.09 -7.64 -6.71
N LEU A 48 9.35 -7.37 -6.37
CA LEU A 48 9.72 -6.81 -5.07
C LEU A 48 9.63 -5.28 -5.07
N ARG A 49 9.88 -4.70 -6.25
CA ARG A 49 9.95 -3.27 -6.52
C ARG A 49 8.96 -2.84 -7.60
N PHE A 50 8.66 -1.54 -7.65
CA PHE A 50 7.81 -0.98 -8.70
C PHE A 50 8.38 -1.23 -10.11
N ALA A 51 9.70 -1.16 -10.25
CA ALA A 51 10.39 -1.37 -11.53
C ALA A 51 10.38 -2.84 -12.02
N ASP A 52 9.97 -3.81 -11.20
CA ASP A 52 9.95 -5.24 -11.58
C ASP A 52 8.70 -5.63 -12.39
N LEU A 53 7.74 -4.72 -12.56
CA LEU A 53 6.53 -4.91 -13.36
C LEU A 53 6.86 -4.99 -14.86
N THR A 54 6.25 -5.94 -15.58
CA THR A 54 6.23 -5.86 -17.05
C THR A 54 5.28 -4.75 -17.52
N PRO A 55 5.35 -4.30 -18.79
CA PRO A 55 4.41 -3.33 -19.33
C PRO A 55 2.93 -3.75 -19.17
N GLU A 56 2.62 -5.03 -19.39
CA GLU A 56 1.26 -5.57 -19.26
C GLU A 56 0.79 -5.59 -17.81
N GLU A 57 1.66 -5.99 -16.88
CA GLU A 57 1.38 -5.97 -15.45
C GLU A 57 1.20 -4.53 -14.96
N SER A 58 2.02 -3.59 -15.43
CA SER A 58 1.92 -2.16 -15.08
C SER A 58 0.58 -1.57 -15.51
N ILE A 59 0.10 -1.87 -16.72
CA ILE A 59 -1.21 -1.40 -17.20
C ILE A 59 -2.34 -1.94 -16.31
N ASP A 60 -2.35 -3.24 -16.05
CA ASP A 60 -3.38 -3.87 -15.20
C ASP A 60 -3.31 -3.37 -13.75
N TYR A 61 -2.10 -3.15 -13.22
CA TYR A 61 -1.85 -2.61 -11.89
C TYR A 61 -2.40 -1.18 -11.75
N MET A 62 -2.08 -0.29 -12.69
CA MET A 62 -2.54 1.09 -12.67
C MET A 62 -4.05 1.21 -12.89
N ASN A 63 -4.64 0.38 -13.75
CA ASN A 63 -6.09 0.32 -13.92
C ASN A 63 -6.78 -0.16 -12.65
N THR A 64 -6.21 -1.17 -11.98
CA THR A 64 -6.72 -1.67 -10.70
C THR A 64 -6.63 -0.61 -9.61
N LEU A 65 -5.53 0.14 -9.53
CA LEU A 65 -5.37 1.26 -8.60
C LEU A 65 -6.46 2.32 -8.80
N GLN A 66 -6.73 2.72 -10.04
CA GLN A 66 -7.77 3.71 -10.34
C GLN A 66 -9.17 3.21 -9.95
N LEU A 67 -9.49 1.95 -10.25
CA LEU A 67 -10.74 1.32 -9.86
C LEU A 67 -10.91 1.32 -8.33
N VAL A 68 -9.91 0.80 -7.61
CA VAL A 68 -9.94 0.70 -6.14
C VAL A 68 -9.98 2.09 -5.51
N HIS A 69 -9.26 3.06 -6.06
CA HIS A 69 -9.33 4.45 -5.61
C HIS A 69 -10.77 5.01 -5.70
N ARG A 70 -11.41 4.93 -6.88
CA ARG A 70 -12.78 5.46 -7.05
C ARG A 70 -13.76 4.75 -6.13
N PHE A 71 -13.65 3.43 -6.04
CA PHE A 71 -14.51 2.60 -5.20
C PHE A 71 -14.36 2.94 -3.69
N ILE A 72 -13.13 2.93 -3.17
CA ILE A 72 -12.88 3.20 -1.74
C ILE A 72 -13.30 4.63 -1.38
N LYS A 73 -13.03 5.60 -2.26
CA LYS A 73 -13.51 6.97 -2.06
C LYS A 73 -15.03 7.04 -1.95
N HIS A 74 -15.74 6.34 -2.85
CA HIS A 74 -17.20 6.31 -2.88
C HIS A 74 -17.79 5.65 -1.61
N ILE A 75 -17.36 4.43 -1.29
CA ILE A 75 -17.99 3.62 -0.25
C ILE A 75 -17.71 4.12 1.18
N TYR A 76 -16.55 4.76 1.40
CA TYR A 76 -16.19 5.37 2.68
C TYR A 76 -16.50 6.87 2.74
N HIS A 77 -17.11 7.44 1.70
CA HIS A 77 -17.38 8.88 1.60
C HIS A 77 -16.16 9.75 1.91
N ALA A 78 -14.99 9.33 1.40
CA ALA A 78 -13.73 10.00 1.67
C ALA A 78 -13.60 11.29 0.84
N ASP A 79 -13.02 12.33 1.44
CA ASP A 79 -12.71 13.58 0.73
C ASP A 79 -11.54 13.38 -0.24
N ALA A 80 -10.53 12.62 0.21
CA ALA A 80 -9.29 12.33 -0.51
C ALA A 80 -8.74 10.94 -0.16
N LEU A 81 -7.68 10.54 -0.84
CA LEU A 81 -6.97 9.28 -0.60
C LEU A 81 -5.46 9.56 -0.54
N ASN A 82 -4.74 8.98 0.42
CA ASN A 82 -3.31 8.77 0.25
C ASN A 82 -3.10 7.50 -0.59
N ILE A 83 -2.30 7.63 -1.63
CA ILE A 83 -1.84 6.54 -2.49
C ILE A 83 -0.33 6.48 -2.31
N ALA A 84 0.19 5.43 -1.67
CA ALA A 84 1.60 5.37 -1.31
C ALA A 84 2.22 4.00 -1.63
N ILE A 85 3.41 4.03 -2.25
CA ILE A 85 4.27 2.87 -2.47
C ILE A 85 5.52 3.07 -1.62
N GLN A 86 5.80 2.11 -0.74
CA GLN A 86 7.05 2.04 -0.01
C GLN A 86 8.00 1.13 -0.79
N ASP A 87 8.74 1.70 -1.75
CA ASP A 87 9.56 0.94 -2.71
C ASP A 87 10.97 0.61 -2.17
N GLY A 88 11.06 -0.01 -0.99
CA GLY A 88 12.33 -0.16 -0.27
C GLY A 88 12.14 -0.56 1.19
N PRO A 89 12.94 -1.49 1.76
CA PRO A 89 12.99 -1.65 3.22
C PRO A 89 13.41 -0.34 3.91
N GLU A 90 14.22 0.49 3.26
CA GLU A 90 14.63 1.82 3.74
C GLU A 90 13.44 2.80 3.84
N LEU A 91 12.34 2.52 3.12
CA LEU A 91 11.09 3.28 3.18
C LEU A 91 10.02 2.58 4.04
N GLY A 92 10.39 1.54 4.78
CA GLY A 92 9.49 0.81 5.67
C GLY A 92 8.68 -0.29 5.00
N GLN A 93 9.08 -0.76 3.81
CA GLN A 93 8.46 -1.93 3.18
C GLN A 93 8.69 -3.18 4.04
N SER A 94 7.66 -3.62 4.75
CA SER A 94 7.74 -4.75 5.67
C SER A 94 7.57 -6.12 4.97
N VAL A 95 6.82 -6.16 3.87
CA VAL A 95 6.65 -7.35 3.03
C VAL A 95 7.35 -7.13 1.68
N PRO A 96 8.32 -7.98 1.30
CA PRO A 96 9.09 -7.83 0.06
C PRO A 96 8.26 -8.30 -1.15
N HIS A 97 7.23 -7.53 -1.48
CA HIS A 97 6.37 -7.68 -2.63
C HIS A 97 5.72 -6.32 -2.86
N LEU A 98 5.77 -5.79 -4.08
CA LEU A 98 5.20 -4.49 -4.41
C LEU A 98 3.75 -4.39 -3.91
N HIS A 99 3.44 -3.36 -3.13
CA HIS A 99 2.08 -3.08 -2.71
C HIS A 99 1.88 -1.57 -2.59
N THR A 100 0.72 -1.11 -3.06
CA THR A 100 0.30 0.28 -2.91
C THR A 100 -0.75 0.35 -1.81
N HIS A 101 -0.53 1.24 -0.85
CA HIS A 101 -1.51 1.60 0.15
C HIS A 101 -2.53 2.56 -0.44
N ILE A 102 -3.82 2.27 -0.26
CA ILE A 102 -4.93 3.16 -0.54
C ILE A 102 -5.61 3.48 0.79
N ILE A 103 -5.50 4.72 1.25
CA ILE A 103 -5.88 5.13 2.60
C ILE A 103 -6.88 6.29 2.51
N PRO A 104 -8.18 6.07 2.80
CA PRO A 104 -9.19 7.14 2.77
C PRO A 104 -8.90 8.20 3.82
N ARG A 105 -9.09 9.46 3.43
CA ARG A 105 -8.85 10.64 4.25
C ARG A 105 -10.11 11.48 4.29
N CYS A 106 -10.38 12.03 5.46
CA CYS A 106 -11.47 12.98 5.69
C CYS A 106 -10.88 14.28 6.23
N LYS A 107 -11.45 15.43 5.88
CA LYS A 107 -10.93 16.74 6.30
C LYS A 107 -10.76 16.86 7.82
N THR A 108 -11.54 16.11 8.59
CA THR A 108 -11.54 16.10 10.05
C THR A 108 -10.54 15.12 10.67
N ASP A 109 -9.79 14.34 9.88
CA ASP A 109 -8.83 13.37 10.42
C ASP A 109 -7.54 14.00 10.96
N GLY A 110 -7.27 15.28 10.64
CA GLY A 110 -6.23 16.08 11.25
C GLY A 110 -4.79 15.77 10.82
N TYR A 111 -4.57 14.84 9.88
CA TYR A 111 -3.20 14.47 9.47
C TYR A 111 -2.67 15.27 8.28
N GLY A 112 -3.57 15.89 7.49
CA GLY A 112 -3.24 16.84 6.42
C GLY A 112 -2.06 16.43 5.54
N ASP A 113 -1.19 17.41 5.25
CA ASP A 113 0.01 17.29 4.42
C ASP A 113 1.32 17.37 5.23
N SER A 114 1.26 16.95 6.50
CA SER A 114 2.33 17.13 7.50
C SER A 114 3.68 16.51 7.14
N ILE A 115 3.75 15.64 6.12
CA ILE A 115 5.01 15.11 5.61
C ILE A 115 5.81 16.16 4.84
N TYR A 116 5.17 17.01 4.03
CA TYR A 116 5.87 18.07 3.31
C TYR A 116 6.40 19.13 4.27
N THR A 117 5.64 19.46 5.32
CA THR A 117 6.13 20.34 6.40
C THR A 117 7.39 19.80 7.09
N LYS A 118 7.59 18.47 7.12
CA LYS A 118 8.81 17.86 7.68
C LYS A 118 9.98 17.80 6.69
N LEU A 119 9.68 17.82 5.39
CA LEU A 119 10.67 17.70 4.31
C LEU A 119 11.08 19.07 3.73
N GLU A 120 10.21 20.06 3.82
CA GLU A 120 10.49 21.45 3.46
C GLU A 120 11.52 22.03 4.43
N VAL A 121 12.68 22.37 3.88
CA VAL A 121 13.73 23.14 4.55
C VAL A 121 14.10 24.28 3.60
N GLU A 122 14.38 25.46 4.14
CA GLU A 122 14.58 26.68 3.34
C GLU A 122 15.85 26.62 2.45
N ASP A 123 16.82 25.76 2.79
CA ASP A 123 18.09 25.61 2.07
C ASP A 123 18.27 24.21 1.46
N LEU A 124 17.95 24.11 0.17
CA LEU A 124 18.09 22.89 -0.63
C LEU A 124 19.55 22.48 -0.87
N GLU A 125 20.48 23.43 -0.89
CA GLU A 125 21.88 23.16 -1.25
C GLU A 125 22.59 22.46 -0.09
N SER A 126 22.35 22.94 1.14
CA SER A 126 22.76 22.24 2.37
C SER A 126 22.11 20.85 2.49
N GLN A 127 20.85 20.68 2.06
CA GLN A 127 20.22 19.35 2.04
C GLN A 127 20.96 18.35 1.15
N TYR A 128 21.48 18.77 -0.01
CA TYR A 128 22.22 17.88 -0.91
C TYR A 128 23.51 17.38 -0.25
N GLU A 129 24.30 18.29 0.32
CA GLU A 129 25.54 17.95 1.01
C GLU A 129 25.28 17.00 2.18
N GLU A 130 24.29 17.31 3.02
CA GLU A 130 23.88 16.44 4.13
C GLU A 130 23.37 15.08 3.65
N PHE A 131 22.58 15.03 2.57
CA PHE A 131 22.06 13.77 2.04
C PHE A 131 23.19 12.85 1.60
N PHE A 132 24.16 13.35 0.82
CA PHE A 132 25.29 12.55 0.38
C PHE A 132 26.23 12.18 1.53
N ALA A 133 26.40 13.06 2.52
CA ALA A 133 27.17 12.75 3.73
C ALA A 133 26.49 11.63 4.56
N ARG A 134 25.18 11.71 4.80
CA ARG A 134 24.39 10.67 5.48
C ARG A 134 24.45 9.34 4.73
N LYS A 135 24.29 9.37 3.40
CA LYS A 135 24.38 8.18 2.55
C LYS A 135 25.75 7.54 2.61
N LYS A 136 26.83 8.33 2.52
CA LYS A 136 28.21 7.84 2.62
C LYS A 136 28.47 7.21 4.00
N ALA A 137 28.07 7.89 5.07
CA ALA A 137 28.20 7.36 6.43
C ALA A 137 27.41 6.06 6.65
N TYR A 138 26.21 5.96 6.07
CA TYR A 138 25.40 4.75 6.09
C TYR A 138 26.08 3.59 5.34
N GLN A 139 26.64 3.85 4.16
CA GLN A 139 27.38 2.84 3.38
C GLN A 139 28.65 2.35 4.08
N GLU A 140 29.36 3.24 4.77
CA GLU A 140 30.57 2.91 5.53
C GLU A 140 30.29 2.10 6.81
N LYS A 141 29.07 2.22 7.37
CA LYS A 141 28.65 1.54 8.61
C LYS A 141 27.53 0.51 8.37
N TYR A 142 27.30 0.14 7.12
CA TYR A 142 26.10 -0.61 6.72
C TYR A 142 25.97 -1.93 7.46
N GLU A 143 27.08 -2.64 7.71
CA GLU A 143 27.08 -3.91 8.46
C GLU A 143 26.75 -3.74 9.96
N ASP A 144 27.02 -2.57 10.56
CA ASP A 144 26.82 -2.31 11.99
C ASP A 144 25.44 -1.70 12.33
N LEU A 145 24.72 -1.16 11.34
CA LEU A 145 23.49 -0.37 11.55
C LEU A 145 22.17 -1.09 11.19
N VAL A 146 22.24 -2.31 10.62
CA VAL A 146 21.08 -3.04 10.08
C VAL A 146 19.94 -3.24 11.10
N ASP A 147 20.25 -3.29 12.39
CA ASP A 147 19.29 -3.67 13.42
C ASP A 147 18.64 -2.51 14.21
N LYS A 148 19.09 -1.25 14.11
CA LYS A 148 18.70 -0.23 15.12
C LYS A 148 17.91 1.00 14.69
N GLU A 149 17.86 1.39 13.42
CA GLU A 149 17.19 2.65 13.05
C GLU A 149 16.49 2.66 11.68
N LEU A 150 15.92 1.53 11.25
CA LEU A 150 15.03 1.54 10.08
C LEU A 150 13.58 1.40 10.55
N ALA A 151 12.77 2.40 10.15
CA ALA A 151 11.32 2.57 10.31
C ALA A 151 10.69 1.86 11.51
N LYS A 152 10.02 2.61 12.41
CA LYS A 152 9.15 2.00 13.43
C LYS A 152 8.25 0.97 12.75
N SER A 153 8.56 -0.29 13.03
CA SER A 153 7.96 -1.43 12.38
C SER A 153 6.46 -1.40 12.61
N ASP A 154 5.71 -2.01 11.70
CA ASP A 154 4.30 -2.36 11.91
C ASP A 154 4.07 -3.11 13.24
N SER A 155 5.13 -3.57 13.92
CA SER A 155 5.15 -4.24 15.22
C SER A 155 4.26 -3.61 16.28
N ASP A 156 4.22 -2.28 16.36
CA ASP A 156 3.54 -1.59 17.47
C ASP A 156 2.00 -1.56 17.30
N ARG A 157 1.50 -1.92 16.11
CA ARG A 157 0.07 -1.92 15.77
C ARG A 157 -0.53 -3.32 15.93
N VAL A 158 -1.73 -3.38 16.51
CA VAL A 158 -2.44 -4.64 16.76
C VAL A 158 -2.99 -5.21 15.44
N PRO A 159 -2.64 -6.45 15.07
CA PRO A 159 -3.20 -7.10 13.89
C PRO A 159 -4.68 -7.41 14.10
N ARG A 160 -5.47 -7.30 13.04
CA ARG A 160 -6.86 -7.77 13.03
C ARG A 160 -6.90 -9.30 12.94
N ASN A 161 -7.97 -9.90 13.44
CA ASN A 161 -8.18 -11.34 13.28
C ASN A 161 -8.66 -11.68 11.86
N GLU A 162 -8.43 -12.93 11.45
CA GLU A 162 -8.75 -13.40 10.09
C GLU A 162 -10.24 -13.28 9.75
N GLU A 163 -11.12 -13.66 10.68
CA GLU A 163 -12.57 -13.63 10.48
C GLU A 163 -13.09 -12.22 10.19
N THR A 164 -12.59 -11.22 10.89
CA THR A 164 -12.92 -9.80 10.66
C THR A 164 -12.49 -9.38 9.26
N MET A 165 -11.27 -9.76 8.86
CA MET A 165 -10.76 -9.41 7.53
C MET A 165 -11.55 -10.10 6.41
N GLU A 166 -11.90 -11.37 6.58
CA GLU A 166 -12.70 -12.13 5.62
C GLU A 166 -14.10 -11.52 5.48
N LYS A 167 -14.73 -11.10 6.58
CA LYS A 167 -16.02 -10.39 6.54
C LYS A 167 -15.92 -9.07 5.78
N GLU A 168 -14.90 -8.26 6.06
CA GLU A 168 -14.68 -6.99 5.35
C GLU A 168 -14.40 -7.20 3.87
N ALA A 169 -13.55 -8.17 3.51
CA ALA A 169 -13.23 -8.48 2.12
C ALA A 169 -14.49 -8.94 1.35
N ASN A 170 -15.30 -9.81 1.94
CA ASN A 170 -16.57 -10.25 1.35
C ASN A 170 -17.57 -9.10 1.17
N TRP A 171 -17.67 -8.21 2.16
CA TRP A 171 -18.52 -7.02 2.05
C TRP A 171 -18.03 -6.08 0.95
N LEU A 172 -16.74 -5.75 0.90
CA LEU A 172 -16.16 -4.91 -0.14
C LEU A 172 -16.32 -5.52 -1.54
N ALA A 173 -16.19 -6.85 -1.68
CA ALA A 173 -16.41 -7.52 -2.96
C ALA A 173 -17.85 -7.33 -3.45
N GLN A 174 -18.85 -7.45 -2.56
CA GLN A 174 -20.25 -7.23 -2.89
C GLN A 174 -20.54 -5.77 -3.27
N GLU A 175 -19.99 -4.81 -2.51
CA GLU A 175 -20.16 -3.38 -2.80
C GLU A 175 -19.44 -2.95 -4.09
N LEU A 176 -18.28 -3.54 -4.38
CA LEU A 176 -17.56 -3.26 -5.62
C LEU A 176 -18.35 -3.72 -6.86
N GLU A 177 -19.02 -4.87 -6.79
CA GLU A 177 -19.87 -5.33 -7.88
C GLU A 177 -21.07 -4.39 -8.11
N LYS A 178 -21.69 -3.89 -7.04
CA LYS A 178 -22.74 -2.87 -7.14
C LYS A 178 -22.22 -1.57 -7.75
N PHE A 179 -21.06 -1.11 -7.29
CA PHE A 179 -20.40 0.10 -7.78
C PHE A 179 -20.09 0.01 -9.28
N ARG A 180 -19.60 -1.14 -9.76
CA ARG A 180 -19.31 -1.37 -11.19
C ARG A 180 -20.58 -1.44 -12.02
N ALA A 181 -21.65 -2.04 -11.50
CA ALA A 181 -22.95 -2.12 -12.18
C ALA A 181 -23.62 -0.75 -12.35
N ALA A 182 -23.35 0.21 -11.47
CA ALA A 182 -23.89 1.58 -11.53
C ALA A 182 -23.24 2.46 -12.62
N GLY A 183 -22.15 2.01 -13.25
CA GLY A 183 -21.43 2.77 -14.28
C GLY A 183 -20.41 3.78 -13.74
N ASP A 184 -20.26 3.89 -12.41
CA ASP A 184 -19.31 4.78 -11.73
C ASP A 184 -17.84 4.27 -11.79
N GLY A 185 -17.63 3.13 -12.45
CA GLY A 185 -16.37 2.37 -12.46
C GLY A 185 -15.44 2.57 -13.65
N LEU A 186 -15.75 3.44 -14.63
CA LEU A 186 -14.89 3.71 -15.80
C LEU A 186 -13.54 4.34 -15.41
#